data_AF-M8EEL1-F1
#
_entry.id   AF-M8EEL1-F1
#
_cell.length_a   1.000
_cell.length_b   1.000
_cell.length_c   1.000
_cell.angle_alpha   90.00
_cell.angle_beta   90.00
_cell.angle_gamma   90.00
#
_symmetry.space_group_name_H-M   'P 1'
#
loop_
_entity.id
_entity.type
_entity.pdbx_description
1 polymer ?
#
loop_
_entity_poly.entity_id
_entity_poly.type
_entity_poly.pdbx_seq_one_letter_code
_entity_poly.pdbx_strand_id
1 'polypeptide(L)' 'MSYTCYYCEHESETAHLITFFQGTEEKNELLCSSCYADWLEGLKVEP' A
#
# COMPACT_ATOMS: atom_id res chain seq x y z
N MET A 1 12.21 0.27 14.43
CA MET A 1 12.34 0.17 12.97
C MET A 1 11.20 0.97 12.39
N SER A 2 11.49 2.10 11.74
CA SER A 2 10.51 2.83 10.95
C SER A 2 10.45 2.23 9.55
N TYR A 3 9.25 2.12 8.99
CA TYR A 3 9.00 1.72 7.61
C TYR A 3 8.62 2.95 6.81
N THR A 4 9.18 3.10 5.63
CA THR A 4 8.82 4.20 4.72
C THR A 4 7.63 3.77 3.87
N CYS A 5 6.57 4.56 3.91
CA CYS A 5 5.41 4.35 3.04
C CYS A 5 5.80 4.63 1.58
N TYR A 6 5.53 3.69 0.68
CA TYR A 6 5.77 3.83 -0.76
C TYR A 6 4.98 5.00 -1.37
N TYR A 7 3.78 5.28 -0.89
CA TYR A 7 2.88 6.26 -1.50
C TYR A 7 3.13 7.70 -1.04
N CYS A 8 3.36 7.90 0.27
CA CYS A 8 3.52 9.23 0.86
C CYS A 8 4.93 9.51 1.39
N GLU A 9 5.86 8.55 1.20
CA GLU A 9 7.27 8.62 1.63
C GLU A 9 7.46 8.89 3.14
N HIS A 10 6.39 8.75 3.92
CA HIS A 10 6.40 9.02 5.35
C HIS A 10 6.90 7.81 6.13
N GLU A 11 7.76 8.07 7.11
CA GLU A 11 8.17 7.07 8.07
C GLU A 11 7.03 6.75 9.04
N SER A 12 6.69 5.47 9.16
CA SER A 12 5.68 4.98 10.07
C SER A 12 6.22 3.81 10.88
N GLU A 13 5.79 3.69 12.14
CA GLU A 13 6.14 2.53 12.97
C GLU A 13 5.45 1.25 12.49
N THR A 14 4.39 1.40 11.69
CA THR A 14 3.59 0.30 11.13
C THR A 14 3.45 0.46 9.63
N ALA A 15 3.77 -0.61 8.89
CA ALA A 15 3.50 -0.69 7.46
C ALA A 15 2.75 -1.98 7.12
N HIS A 16 1.91 -1.88 6.10
CA HIS A 16 1.15 -2.97 5.50
C HIS A 16 1.72 -3.28 4.12
N LEU A 17 1.99 -4.56 3.87
CA LEU A 17 2.38 -5.01 2.55
C LEU A 17 1.12 -5.05 1.66
N ILE A 18 1.20 -4.36 0.53
CA ILE A 18 0.22 -4.47 -0.55
C ILE A 18 0.83 -5.18 -1.73
N THR A 19 -0.01 -5.94 -2.42
CA THR A 19 0.34 -6.61 -3.66
C THR A 19 -0.58 -6.07 -4.73
N PHE A 20 -0.02 -5.50 -5.79
CA PHE A 20 -0.78 -4.97 -6.91
C PHE A 20 -0.15 -5.36 -8.24
N PHE A 21 -0.99 -5.49 -9.27
CA PHE A 21 -0.53 -5.81 -10.61
C PHE A 21 -0.28 -4.52 -11.39
N GLN A 22 0.97 -4.33 -11.82
CA GLN A 22 1.33 -3.26 -12.75
C GLN A 22 1.56 -3.88 -14.13
N GLY A 23 0.49 -3.94 -14.94
CA GLY A 23 0.50 -4.63 -16.22
C GLY A 23 0.52 -6.15 -16.03
N THR A 24 1.62 -6.81 -16.39
CA THR A 24 1.81 -8.27 -16.23
C THR A 24 2.65 -8.65 -15.03
N GLU A 25 3.19 -7.68 -14.29
CA GLU A 25 4.07 -7.90 -13.15
C GLU A 25 3.33 -7.65 -11.85
N GLU A 26 3.48 -8.57 -10.91
CA GLU A 26 3.02 -8.41 -9.54
C GLU A 26 4.09 -7.65 -8.74
N LYS A 27 3.70 -6.52 -8.14
CA LYS A 27 4.56 -5.71 -7.28
C LYS A 27 4.08 -5.75 -5.85
N ASN A 28 5.05 -5.82 -4.94
CA ASN A 28 4.84 -5.89 -3.51
C ASN A 28 5.46 -4.64 -2.87
N GLU A 29 4.64 -3.73 -2.37
CA GLU A 29 5.07 -2.44 -1.79
C GLU A 29 4.50 -2.25 -0.38
N LEU A 30 5.14 -1.39 0.41
CA LEU A 30 4.73 -1.11 1.79
C LEU A 30 3.96 0.21 1.88
N LEU A 31 2.80 0.20 2.51
CA LEU A 31 2.01 1.40 2.81
C LEU A 31 1.84 1.60 4.30
N CYS A 32 1.80 2.85 4.75
CA CYS A 32 1.37 3.15 6.11
C CYS A 32 -0.14 2.87 6.25
N SER A 33 -0.62 2.76 7.50
CA SER A 33 -2.01 2.40 7.80
C SER A 33 -3.03 3.31 7.10
N SER A 34 -2.75 4.61 6.97
CA SER A 34 -3.63 5.56 6.28
C SER A 34 -3.72 5.29 4.79
N CYS A 35 -2.58 5.12 4.11
CA CYS A 35 -2.54 4.86 2.67
C CYS A 35 -3.05 3.45 2.34
N TYR A 36 -2.82 2.49 3.22
CA TYR A 36 -3.37 1.14 3.09
C TYR A 36 -4.90 1.14 3.16
N ALA A 37 -5.50 1.92 4.06
CA ALA A 37 -6.96 2.05 4.15
C ALA A 37 -7.55 2.65 2.86
N ASP A 38 -6.94 3.71 2.33
CA ASP A 38 -7.36 4.33 1.07
C ASP A 38 -7.25 3.36 -0.11
N TRP A 39 -6.15 2.61 -0.18
CA TRP A 39 -5.94 1.57 -1.18
C TRP A 39 -7.00 0.46 -1.10
N LEU A 40 -7.35 -0.01 0.10
CA LEU A 40 -8.42 -0.99 0.29
C LEU A 40 -9.78 -0.47 -0.17
N GLU A 41 -10.09 0.80 0.06
CA GLU A 41 -11.33 1.41 -0.43
C GLU A 41 -11.34 1.49 -1.97
N GLY A 42 -10.19 1.77 -2.60
CA GLY A 42 -10.04 1.71 -4.06
C GLY A 42 -10.22 0.31 -4.65
N LEU A 43 -9.79 -0.74 -3.93
CA LEU A 43 -10.00 -2.14 -4.35
C LEU A 43 -11.45 -2.64 -4.18
N LYS A 44 -12.24 -2.00 -3.31
CA LYS A 44 -13.65 -2.39 -3.13
C LYS A 44 -14.55 -1.98 -4.30
N VAL A 45 -14.01 -1.32 -5.33
CA VAL A 45 -14.75 -0.96 -6.55
C VAL A 45 -14.74 -2.13 -7.55
N GLU A 46 -15.37 -3.25 -7.19
CA GLU A 46 -15.85 -4.26 -8.16
C GLU A 46 -17.15 -4.92 -7.65
N PRO A 47 -18.27 -4.74 -8.35
CA PRO A 47 -19.24 -5.80 -8.64
C PRO A 47 -19.05 -6.38 -10.04
#